data_AF-A0A353R450-F1
#
_entry.id   AF-A0A353R450-F1
#
_cell.length_a   1.000
_cell.length_b   1.000
_cell.length_c   1.000
_cell.angle_alpha   90.00
_cell.angle_beta   90.00
_cell.angle_gamma   90.00
#
_symmetry.space_group_name_H-M   'P 1'
#
loop_
_entity.id
_entity.type
_entity.pdbx_description
1 polymer ?
#
loop_
_entity_poly.entity_id
_entity_poly.type
_entity_poly.pdbx_seq_one_letter_code
_entity_poly.pdbx_strand_id
1 'polypeptide(L)'
;QGGGHKQRYRVIDFRRDKDGIPAVVERLEYDPNRSANIALLCYADGERRYVLAPKGVRAGADLQSGVSAPIKSGNALPLRNIPLGTSVHAIELKPGKGAQLAR
;
A
#
# COMPACT_ATOMS: atom_id res chain seq x y z
N GLN A 1 -7.64 -22.59 14.21
CA GLN A 1 -8.59 -21.85 15.07
C GLN A 1 -9.98 -21.98 14.45
N GLY A 2 -10.96 -22.49 15.18
CA GLY A 2 -12.34 -22.70 14.68
C GLY A 2 -13.34 -21.76 15.35
N GLY A 3 -14.40 -21.38 14.63
CA GLY A 3 -15.57 -20.68 15.19
C GLY A 3 -15.68 -19.17 14.95
N GLY A 4 -14.93 -18.57 14.01
CA GLY A 4 -15.05 -17.14 13.69
C GLY A 4 -16.17 -16.80 12.70
N HIS A 5 -16.66 -15.56 12.72
CA HIS A 5 -17.60 -15.04 11.71
C HIS A 5 -17.00 -15.19 10.31
N LYS A 6 -17.83 -15.51 9.31
CA LYS A 6 -17.38 -15.62 7.90
C LYS A 6 -16.79 -14.28 7.44
N GLN A 7 -15.53 -14.28 7.03
CA GLN A 7 -14.82 -13.10 6.55
C GLN A 7 -14.71 -13.17 5.01
N ARG A 8 -14.91 -12.03 4.34
CA ARG A 8 -14.63 -11.91 2.90
C ARG A 8 -13.18 -11.49 2.74
N TYR A 9 -12.45 -12.17 1.86
CA TYR A 9 -11.07 -11.83 1.56
C TYR A 9 -11.01 -10.60 0.64
N ARG A 10 -10.18 -9.62 1.01
CA ARG A 10 -9.86 -8.46 0.16
C ARG A 10 -8.52 -8.67 -0.51
N VAL A 11 -8.51 -8.60 -1.84
CA VAL A 11 -7.28 -8.71 -2.65
C VAL A 11 -6.50 -7.41 -2.51
N ILE A 12 -5.29 -7.51 -1.96
CA ILE A 12 -4.40 -6.38 -1.72
C ILE A 12 -3.28 -6.39 -2.73
N ASP A 13 -3.00 -5.21 -3.26
CA ASP A 13 -1.82 -4.95 -4.05
C ASP A 13 -0.61 -4.76 -3.13
N PHE A 14 0.08 -5.86 -2.86
CA PHE A 14 1.36 -5.86 -2.15
C PHE A 14 2.54 -5.54 -3.08
N ARG A 15 2.35 -5.52 -4.41
CA ARG A 15 3.43 -5.30 -5.38
C ARG A 15 3.64 -3.82 -5.69
N ARG A 16 2.56 -3.03 -5.67
CA ARG A 16 2.60 -1.60 -6.00
C ARG A 16 3.26 -1.36 -7.37
N ASP A 17 2.96 -2.20 -8.34
CA ASP A 17 3.65 -2.29 -9.64
C ASP A 17 3.16 -1.27 -10.69
N LYS A 18 2.12 -0.49 -10.40
CA LYS A 18 1.69 0.65 -11.22
C LYS A 18 2.58 1.87 -11.01
N ASP A 19 3.82 1.75 -11.48
CA ASP A 19 4.81 2.83 -11.40
C ASP A 19 4.45 4.01 -12.30
N GLY A 20 4.68 5.23 -11.81
CA GLY A 20 4.45 6.48 -12.54
C GLY A 20 2.98 6.94 -12.59
N ILE A 21 2.02 6.07 -12.28
CA ILE A 21 0.59 6.41 -12.29
C ILE A 21 0.19 6.92 -10.89
N PRO A 22 -0.23 8.19 -10.73
CA PRO A 22 -0.70 8.70 -9.45
C PRO A 22 -2.05 8.07 -9.09
N ALA A 23 -2.28 7.90 -7.79
CA ALA A 23 -3.53 7.40 -7.26
C ALA A 23 -3.99 8.22 -6.04
N VAL A 24 -5.29 8.45 -5.95
CA VAL A 24 -5.92 9.16 -4.83
C VAL A 24 -6.50 8.14 -3.85
N VAL A 25 -6.32 8.37 -2.55
CA VAL A 25 -6.99 7.58 -1.52
C VAL A 25 -8.47 7.94 -1.49
N GLU A 26 -9.34 7.03 -1.93
CA GLU A 26 -10.78 7.23 -1.85
C GLU A 26 -11.27 7.12 -0.39
N ARG A 27 -10.86 6.06 0.31
CA ARG A 27 -11.27 5.80 1.69
C ARG A 27 -10.35 4.81 2.40
N LEU A 28 -10.43 4.85 3.73
CA LEU A 28 -9.76 3.91 4.63
C LEU A 28 -10.81 2.94 5.16
N GLU A 29 -10.49 1.65 5.16
CA GLU A 29 -11.38 0.59 5.60
C GLU A 29 -10.67 -0.35 6.57
N TYR A 30 -11.43 -0.86 7.55
CA TYR A 30 -11.00 -1.98 8.37
C TYR A 30 -11.06 -3.28 7.55
N ASP A 31 -10.06 -4.16 7.69
CA ASP A 31 -10.04 -5.50 7.08
C ASP A 31 -9.91 -6.58 8.17
N PRO A 32 -10.91 -7.45 8.35
CA PRO A 32 -10.88 -8.48 9.40
C PRO A 32 -9.81 -9.56 9.17
N ASN A 33 -9.25 -9.68 7.96
CA ASN A 33 -8.22 -10.67 7.64
C ASN A 33 -6.80 -10.23 8.03
N ARG A 34 -6.63 -9.04 8.64
CA ARG A 34 -5.34 -8.53 9.12
C ARG A 34 -5.51 -7.50 10.23
N SER A 35 -4.41 -7.16 10.89
CA SER A 35 -4.40 -6.14 11.95
C SER A 35 -4.40 -4.71 11.41
N ALA A 36 -3.74 -4.47 10.28
CA ALA A 36 -3.64 -3.15 9.66
C ALA A 36 -4.90 -2.77 8.87
N ASN A 37 -5.28 -1.49 8.92
CA ASN A 37 -6.29 -0.94 8.02
C ASN A 37 -5.79 -0.95 6.57
N ILE A 38 -6.72 -0.86 5.62
CA ILE A 38 -6.41 -0.73 4.20
C ILE A 38 -6.94 0.57 3.63
N ALA A 39 -6.27 1.04 2.59
CA ALA A 39 -6.69 2.18 1.79
C ALA A 39 -7.16 1.69 0.43
N LEU A 40 -8.33 2.14 -0.01
CA LEU A 40 -8.76 2.01 -1.40
C LEU A 40 -8.16 3.16 -2.20
N LEU A 41 -7.33 2.83 -3.18
CA LEU A 41 -6.76 3.78 -4.12
C LEU A 41 -7.56 3.79 -5.41
N CYS A 42 -7.77 4.98 -5.98
CA CYS A 42 -8.24 5.18 -7.34
C CYS A 42 -7.10 5.77 -8.16
N TYR A 43 -6.59 5.00 -9.12
CA TYR A 43 -5.54 5.43 -10.03
C TYR A 43 -6.09 6.37 -11.10
N ALA A 44 -5.23 7.20 -11.67
CA ALA A 44 -5.60 8.12 -12.75
C ALA A 44 -6.13 7.42 -14.02
N ASP A 45 -5.84 6.14 -14.20
CA ASP A 45 -6.38 5.31 -15.29
C ASP A 45 -7.76 4.69 -14.97
N GLY A 46 -8.32 4.98 -13.80
CA GLY A 46 -9.62 4.49 -13.34
C GLY A 46 -9.59 3.15 -12.61
N GLU A 47 -8.44 2.48 -12.51
CA GLU A 47 -8.31 1.24 -11.76
C GLU A 47 -8.37 1.51 -10.24
N ARG A 48 -9.02 0.61 -9.51
CA ARG A 48 -9.05 0.66 -8.04
C ARG A 48 -8.29 -0.49 -7.44
N ARG A 49 -7.41 -0.21 -6.48
CA ARG A 49 -6.67 -1.24 -5.74
C ARG A 49 -6.65 -0.95 -4.26
N TYR A 50 -6.70 -2.02 -3.48
CA TYR A 50 -6.46 -1.92 -2.05
C TYR A 50 -4.97 -2.03 -1.74
N VAL A 51 -4.49 -1.17 -0.85
CA VAL A 51 -3.12 -1.20 -0.31
C VAL A 51 -3.17 -1.15 1.21
N LEU A 52 -2.07 -1.48 1.87
CA LEU A 52 -1.96 -1.26 3.31
C LEU A 52 -2.05 0.24 3.61
N ALA A 53 -2.85 0.63 4.61
CA ALA A 53 -3.01 2.02 5.00
C ALA A 53 -1.79 2.45 5.84
N PRO A 54 -0.95 3.37 5.35
CA PRO A 54 0.17 3.89 6.12
C PRO A 54 -0.34 4.83 7.22
N LYS A 55 0.41 4.91 8.32
CA LYS A 55 0.10 5.86 9.39
C LYS A 55 0.14 7.29 8.86
N GLY A 56 -0.90 8.07 9.14
CA GLY A 56 -0.99 9.48 8.78
C GLY A 56 -1.59 9.77 7.39
N VAL A 57 -1.84 8.75 6.57
CA VAL A 57 -2.57 8.90 5.31
C VAL A 57 -4.07 9.10 5.58
N ARG A 58 -4.70 9.96 4.78
CA ARG A 58 -6.14 10.30 4.86
C ARG A 58 -6.77 10.19 3.47
N ALA A 59 -8.09 10.16 3.42
CA ALA A 59 -8.82 10.28 2.15
C ALA A 59 -8.46 11.59 1.43
N GLY A 60 -8.35 11.53 0.11
CA GLY A 60 -7.88 12.62 -0.75
C GLY A 60 -6.37 12.76 -0.84
N ALA A 61 -5.57 11.96 -0.14
CA ALA A 61 -4.12 12.00 -0.29
C ALA A 61 -3.69 11.35 -1.61
N ASP A 62 -2.77 12.01 -2.32
CA ASP A 62 -2.13 11.46 -3.51
C ASP A 62 -0.99 10.52 -3.13
N LEU A 63 -0.99 9.32 -3.69
CA LEU A 63 0.07 8.33 -3.55
C LEU A 63 0.61 8.00 -4.93
N GLN A 64 1.89 7.68 -4.99
CA GLN A 64 2.57 7.29 -6.22
C GLN A 64 3.56 6.16 -5.93
N SER A 65 3.77 5.31 -6.92
CA SER A 65 4.80 4.27 -6.89
C SER A 65 5.81 4.54 -7.99
N GLY A 66 7.06 4.12 -7.76
CA GLY A 66 8.12 4.11 -8.75
C GLY A 66 9.35 4.91 -8.35
N VAL A 67 10.36 4.86 -9.22
CA VAL A 67 11.70 5.44 -8.99
C VAL A 67 11.65 6.96 -8.77
N SER A 68 10.71 7.64 -9.44
CA SER A 68 10.51 9.10 -9.38
C SER A 68 9.49 9.54 -8.35
N ALA A 69 8.92 8.63 -7.56
CA ALA A 69 7.90 9.00 -6.58
C ALA A 69 8.50 9.91 -5.49
N PRO A 70 7.80 10.95 -5.03
CA PRO A 70 8.27 11.77 -3.92
C PRO A 70 8.47 10.95 -2.64
N ILE A 71 9.47 11.31 -1.82
CA ILE A 71 9.67 10.69 -0.49
C ILE A 71 8.62 11.27 0.46
N LYS A 72 7.46 10.60 0.52
CA LYS A 72 6.35 10.93 1.42
C LYS A 72 5.65 9.65 1.90
N SER A 73 4.98 9.73 3.04
CA SER A 73 4.22 8.61 3.60
C SER A 73 3.18 8.09 2.60
N GLY A 74 3.22 6.79 2.31
CA GLY A 74 2.32 6.10 1.39
C GLY A 74 2.83 5.94 -0.04
N ASN A 75 3.95 6.58 -0.38
CA ASN A 75 4.64 6.31 -1.63
C ASN A 75 5.50 5.05 -1.53
N ALA A 76 5.66 4.36 -2.65
CA ALA A 76 6.46 3.14 -2.78
C ALA A 76 7.64 3.41 -3.71
N LEU A 77 8.86 3.18 -3.21
CA LEU A 77 10.11 3.39 -3.96
C LEU A 77 11.03 2.18 -3.78
N PRO A 78 11.94 1.91 -4.74
CA PRO A 78 13.04 0.98 -4.51
C PRO A 78 13.91 1.43 -3.33
N LEU A 79 14.38 0.48 -2.51
CA LEU A 79 15.19 0.77 -1.32
C LEU A 79 16.43 1.64 -1.61
N ARG A 80 17.04 1.48 -2.79
CA ARG A 80 18.19 2.29 -3.24
C ARG A 80 17.89 3.80 -3.37
N ASN A 81 16.62 4.18 -3.48
CA ASN A 81 16.18 5.57 -3.62
C ASN A 81 15.67 6.17 -2.30
N ILE A 82 15.66 5.40 -1.21
CA ILE A 82 15.15 5.84 0.09
C ILE A 82 16.31 6.34 0.94
N PRO A 83 16.23 7.56 1.52
CA PRO A 83 17.26 8.06 2.43
C PRO A 83 17.44 7.18 3.66
N LEU A 84 18.68 7.06 4.11
CA LEU A 84 19.01 6.35 5.35
C LEU A 84 18.28 6.97 6.55
N GLY A 85 17.82 6.13 7.47
CA GLY A 85 17.05 6.55 8.65
C GLY A 85 15.56 6.76 8.40
N THR A 86 15.07 6.58 7.17
CA THR A 86 13.64 6.65 6.87
C THR A 86 12.90 5.42 7.39
N SER A 87 11.80 5.62 8.11
CA SER A 87 10.90 4.54 8.50
C SER A 87 10.11 4.02 7.30
N VAL A 88 10.34 2.77 6.93
CA VAL A 88 9.67 2.09 5.80
C VAL A 88 8.81 0.92 6.29
N HIS A 89 7.83 0.53 5.48
CA HIS A 89 6.95 -0.62 5.71
C HIS A 89 6.72 -1.36 4.39
N ALA A 90 6.02 -2.50 4.43
CA ALA A 90 5.67 -3.27 3.24
C ALA A 90 6.90 -3.62 2.36
N ILE A 91 7.95 -4.17 2.97
CA ILE A 91 9.24 -4.42 2.31
C ILE A 91 9.19 -5.74 1.54
N GLU A 92 9.66 -5.71 0.30
CA GLU A 92 9.88 -6.90 -0.53
C GLU A 92 11.16 -7.63 -0.11
N LEU A 93 11.11 -8.96 0.03
CA LEU A 93 12.33 -9.78 0.26
C LEU A 93 13.07 -10.10 -1.06
N LYS A 94 12.33 -10.13 -2.16
CA LYS A 94 12.85 -10.33 -3.52
C LYS A 94 12.16 -9.32 -4.43
N PRO A 95 12.89 -8.63 -5.32
CA PRO A 95 12.30 -7.65 -6.23
C PRO A 95 11.11 -8.22 -7.00
N GLY A 96 9.97 -7.52 -6.98
CA GLY A 96 8.75 -7.85 -7.72
C GLY A 96 7.90 -8.97 -7.10
N LYS A 97 8.30 -9.51 -5.95
CA LYS A 97 7.52 -10.55 -5.25
C LYS A 97 6.38 -9.95 -4.42
N GLY A 98 6.36 -8.64 -4.21
CA GLY A 98 5.46 -7.95 -3.31
C GLY A 98 5.93 -7.99 -1.86
N ALA A 99 5.32 -7.14 -1.04
CA ALA A 99 5.63 -6.96 0.37
C ALA A 99 5.47 -8.26 1.18
N GLN A 100 6.52 -8.63 1.91
CA GLN A 100 6.52 -9.80 2.80
C GLN A 100 6.82 -9.44 4.26
N LEU A 101 7.59 -8.37 4.50
CA LEU A 101 7.94 -7.85 5.82
C LEU A 101 7.18 -6.57 6.18
N ALA A 102 6.95 -6.37 7.48
CA ALA A 102 6.27 -5.19 8.05
C ALA A 102 4.92 -4.90 7.36
N ARG A 103 4.01 -5.87 7.45
CA ARG A 103 2.64 -5.85 6.89
C ARG A 103 1.59 -5.57 7.96
#